data_AF-A0AAV3P9Z8-F1
#
_entry.id   AF-A0AAV3P9Z8-F1
#
_cell.length_a   1.000
_cell.length_b   1.000
_cell.length_c   1.000
_cell.angle_alpha   90.00
_cell.angle_beta   90.00
_cell.angle_gamma   90.00
#
_symmetry.space_group_name_H-M   'P 1'
#
loop_
_entity.id
_entity.type
_entity.pdbx_description
1 polymer ?
#
loop_
_entity_poly.entity_id
_entity_poly.type
_entity_poly.pdbx_seq_one_letter_code
_entity_poly.pdbx_strand_id
1 'polypeptide(L)'
;MNFHLKKAGYNNTFNQFNIDGEAYTYLLNVLAPEHCNPATLDVKDPAERANLLLEHAEKMDCKRYIDPKDIVEGSANLNLAFEAQIFHQRNGLSPDNKKVSFAEMMTDDELISREERCFRLWINSLGTPSYANNLCEDVRNGWTLLEVLDKIHPGSVNKASYNNAF
;
A
#
# COMPACT_ATOMS: atom_id res chain seq x y z
N MET A 1 -0.87 4.84 -6.92
CA MET A 1 -1.00 6.31 -7.04
C MET A 1 0.11 6.99 -7.86
N ASN A 2 1.33 7.16 -7.33
CA ASN A 2 2.38 8.00 -7.96
C ASN A 2 2.75 7.67 -9.41
N PHE A 3 2.66 6.39 -9.82
CA PHE A 3 2.88 5.97 -11.21
C PHE A 3 1.94 6.68 -12.20
N HIS A 4 0.65 6.80 -11.86
CA HIS A 4 -0.35 7.45 -12.71
C HIS A 4 -0.26 8.97 -12.64
N LEU A 5 0.00 9.53 -11.45
CA LEU A 5 0.18 10.97 -11.27
C LEU A 5 1.33 11.52 -12.11
N LYS A 6 2.46 10.80 -12.17
CA LYS A 6 3.59 11.16 -13.01
C LYS A 6 3.22 11.17 -14.51
N LYS A 7 2.39 10.23 -14.96
CA LYS A 7 1.86 10.22 -16.34
C LYS A 7 0.89 11.37 -16.61
N ALA A 8 0.15 11.80 -15.59
CA ALA A 8 -0.78 12.92 -15.64
C ALA A 8 -0.08 14.29 -15.68
N GLY A 9 1.24 14.35 -15.50
CA GLY A 9 1.97 15.62 -15.36
C GLY A 9 1.81 16.28 -13.99
N TYR A 10 1.38 15.53 -12.97
CA TYR A 10 1.31 16.06 -11.60
C TYR A 10 2.73 16.23 -11.05
N ASN A 11 3.10 17.47 -10.72
CA ASN A 11 4.48 17.84 -10.36
C ASN A 11 4.88 17.48 -8.92
N ASN A 12 3.90 17.22 -8.05
CA ASN A 12 4.14 16.87 -6.66
C ASN A 12 4.18 15.34 -6.47
N THR A 13 4.89 14.89 -5.43
CA THR A 13 4.79 13.51 -4.99
C THR A 13 3.60 13.37 -4.07
N PHE A 14 2.70 12.42 -4.33
CA PHE A 14 1.60 12.15 -3.43
C PHE A 14 2.14 11.75 -2.06
N ASN A 15 1.72 12.50 -1.04
CA ASN A 15 1.94 12.18 0.36
C ASN A 15 0.57 12.11 1.03
N GLN A 16 0.25 10.94 1.58
CA GLN A 16 -1.02 10.64 2.24
C GLN A 16 -1.36 11.58 3.42
N PHE A 17 -0.39 12.38 3.89
CA PHE A 17 -0.54 13.35 4.98
C PHE A 17 -0.78 14.80 4.53
N ASN A 18 -0.84 15.07 3.22
CA ASN A 18 -1.08 16.41 2.70
C ASN A 18 -1.94 16.33 1.43
N ILE A 19 -3.24 16.08 1.63
CA ILE A 19 -4.19 15.82 0.55
C ILE A 19 -5.23 16.94 0.54
N ASP A 20 -5.16 17.84 -0.42
CA ASP A 20 -6.16 18.87 -0.73
C ASP A 20 -7.18 18.40 -1.79
N GLY A 21 -7.26 17.08 -1.99
CA GLY A 21 -8.07 16.42 -3.00
C GLY A 21 -7.52 16.53 -4.43
N GLU A 22 -6.54 17.39 -4.71
CA GLU A 22 -6.03 17.64 -6.07
C GLU A 22 -5.43 16.37 -6.68
N ALA A 23 -4.57 15.68 -5.93
CA ALA A 23 -3.94 14.44 -6.39
C ALA A 23 -4.98 13.37 -6.76
N TYR A 24 -6.08 13.26 -6.03
CA TYR A 24 -7.15 12.34 -6.40
C TYR A 24 -7.86 12.76 -7.68
N THR A 25 -8.11 14.05 -7.89
CA THR A 25 -8.70 14.54 -9.15
C THR A 25 -7.82 14.16 -10.35
N TYR A 26 -6.51 14.37 -10.27
CA TYR A 26 -5.59 13.93 -11.33
C TYR A 26 -5.62 12.41 -11.53
N LEU A 27 -5.64 11.64 -10.45
CA LEU A 27 -5.72 10.19 -10.52
C LEU A 27 -6.99 9.73 -11.25
N LEU A 28 -8.17 10.23 -10.85
CA LEU A 28 -9.43 9.80 -11.44
C LEU A 28 -9.54 10.18 -12.91
N ASN A 29 -8.99 11.33 -13.29
CA ASN A 29 -8.94 11.75 -14.69
C ASN A 29 -8.07 10.82 -15.55
N VAL A 30 -7.02 10.22 -14.97
CA VAL A 30 -6.20 9.20 -15.67
C VAL A 30 -6.90 7.84 -15.72
N LEU A 31 -7.55 7.43 -14.63
CA LEU A 31 -8.14 6.10 -14.51
C LEU A 31 -9.52 5.95 -15.16
N ALA A 32 -10.29 7.04 -15.23
CA ALA A 32 -11.62 7.09 -15.81
C ALA A 32 -11.83 8.42 -16.55
N PRO A 33 -11.07 8.67 -17.63
CA PRO A 33 -11.20 9.90 -18.43
C PRO A 33 -12.61 10.10 -19.00
N GLU A 34 -13.39 9.03 -19.18
CA GLU A 34 -14.78 9.07 -19.64
C GLU A 34 -15.75 9.72 -18.64
N HIS A 35 -15.36 9.83 -17.37
CA HIS A 35 -16.14 10.47 -16.32
C HIS A 35 -15.54 11.81 -15.86
N CYS A 36 -14.45 12.24 -16.50
CA CYS A 36 -13.77 13.48 -16.21
C CYS A 36 -14.72 14.68 -16.36
N ASN A 37 -14.69 15.56 -15.36
CA ASN A 37 -15.31 16.88 -15.44
C ASN A 37 -14.18 17.94 -15.41
N PRO A 38 -13.92 18.64 -16.54
CA PRO A 38 -12.85 19.64 -16.62
C PRO A 38 -12.95 20.73 -15.55
N ALA A 39 -14.15 21.02 -15.05
CA ALA A 39 -14.36 22.04 -14.03
C ALA A 39 -13.68 21.71 -12.70
N THR A 40 -13.39 20.44 -12.41
CA THR A 40 -12.85 19.99 -11.10
C THR A 40 -11.46 20.51 -10.78
N LEU A 41 -10.65 20.79 -11.80
CA LEU A 41 -9.30 21.35 -11.64
C LEU A 41 -9.32 22.88 -11.44
N ASP A 42 -10.37 23.55 -11.92
CA ASP A 42 -10.54 25.00 -11.78
C ASP A 42 -11.19 25.39 -10.43
N VAL A 43 -11.74 24.40 -9.69
CA VAL A 43 -12.33 24.63 -8.36
C VAL A 43 -11.24 24.98 -7.34
N LYS A 44 -11.34 26.19 -6.80
CA LYS A 44 -10.43 26.70 -5.76
C LYS A 44 -10.75 26.22 -4.36
N ASP A 45 -12.03 25.95 -4.08
CA ASP A 45 -12.47 25.48 -2.75
C ASP A 45 -12.20 23.97 -2.59
N PRO A 46 -11.40 23.55 -1.60
CA PRO A 46 -11.09 22.14 -1.38
C PRO A 46 -12.33 21.28 -1.06
N ALA A 47 -13.33 21.82 -0.37
CA ALA A 47 -14.53 21.07 -0.01
C ALA A 47 -15.44 20.84 -1.23
N GLU A 48 -15.63 21.83 -2.08
CA GLU A 48 -16.30 21.68 -3.37
C GLU A 48 -15.54 20.70 -4.27
N ARG A 49 -14.21 20.79 -4.33
CA ARG A 49 -13.37 19.85 -5.10
C ARG A 49 -13.54 18.41 -4.59
N ALA A 50 -13.53 18.21 -3.28
CA ALA A 50 -13.72 16.90 -2.66
C ALA A 50 -15.13 16.32 -2.95
N ASN A 51 -16.17 17.16 -3.02
CA ASN A 51 -17.50 16.70 -3.44
C ASN A 51 -17.50 16.19 -4.88
N LEU A 52 -16.97 16.97 -5.82
CA LEU A 52 -16.91 16.57 -7.24
C LEU A 52 -16.04 15.33 -7.45
N LEU A 53 -14.96 15.21 -6.68
CA LEU A 53 -14.12 14.01 -6.65
C LEU A 53 -14.92 12.76 -6.25
N LEU A 54 -15.75 12.86 -5.21
CA LEU A 54 -16.58 11.74 -4.76
C LEU A 54 -17.66 11.38 -5.77
N GLU A 55 -18.28 12.36 -6.44
CA GLU A 55 -19.22 12.11 -7.53
C GLU A 55 -18.55 11.39 -8.71
N HIS A 56 -17.29 11.74 -9.04
CA HIS A 56 -16.52 11.04 -10.06
C HIS A 56 -16.19 9.61 -9.62
N ALA A 57 -15.78 9.40 -8.37
CA ALA A 57 -15.53 8.08 -7.83
C ALA A 57 -16.78 7.18 -7.86
N GLU A 58 -17.95 7.74 -7.55
CA GLU A 58 -19.24 7.02 -7.61
C GLU A 58 -19.57 6.56 -9.04
N LYS A 59 -19.26 7.36 -10.06
CA LYS A 59 -19.39 6.95 -11.47
C LYS A 59 -18.48 5.80 -11.86
N MET A 60 -17.36 5.60 -11.16
CA MET A 60 -16.49 4.43 -11.33
C MET A 60 -16.95 3.21 -10.53
N ASP A 61 -18.12 3.27 -9.88
CA ASP A 61 -18.65 2.22 -8.99
C ASP A 61 -17.79 2.04 -7.71
N CYS A 62 -17.10 3.10 -7.28
CA CYS A 62 -16.53 3.17 -5.93
C CYS A 62 -17.64 3.53 -4.93
N LYS A 63 -18.04 2.57 -4.09
CA LYS A 63 -18.95 2.77 -2.95
C LYS A 63 -18.49 3.91 -2.04
N ARG A 64 -19.38 4.87 -1.81
CA ARG A 64 -19.15 6.02 -0.93
C ARG A 64 -19.20 5.64 0.55
N TYR A 65 -18.13 5.88 1.28
CA TYR A 65 -18.08 5.79 2.76
C TYR A 65 -17.27 6.91 3.43
N ILE A 66 -16.60 7.74 2.63
CA ILE A 66 -15.82 8.89 3.09
C ILE A 66 -16.58 10.18 2.73
N ASP A 67 -16.59 11.15 3.63
CA ASP A 67 -17.19 12.46 3.38
C ASP A 67 -16.15 13.46 2.83
N PRO A 68 -16.59 14.52 2.11
CA PRO A 68 -15.68 15.56 1.62
C PRO A 68 -14.78 16.17 2.70
N LYS A 69 -15.33 16.35 3.91
CA LYS A 69 -14.58 16.87 5.07
C LYS A 69 -13.40 15.97 5.44
N ASP A 70 -13.53 14.64 5.34
CA ASP A 70 -12.51 13.70 5.76
C ASP A 70 -11.31 13.70 4.80
N ILE A 71 -11.57 14.05 3.53
CA ILE A 71 -10.56 14.27 2.51
C ILE A 71 -9.82 15.57 2.81
N VAL A 72 -10.54 16.68 3.02
CA VAL A 72 -9.96 18.01 3.28
C VAL A 72 -9.19 18.05 4.61
N GLU A 73 -9.68 17.36 5.64
CA GLU A 73 -9.01 17.23 6.94
C GLU A 73 -7.84 16.24 6.90
N GLY A 74 -7.66 15.49 5.82
CA GLY A 74 -6.54 14.56 5.65
C GLY A 74 -6.60 13.35 6.59
N SER A 75 -7.80 12.80 6.84
CA SER A 75 -7.97 11.60 7.68
C SER A 75 -7.21 10.41 7.09
N ALA A 76 -6.11 10.00 7.73
CA ALA A 76 -5.16 9.04 7.15
C ALA A 76 -5.80 7.68 6.82
N ASN A 77 -6.57 7.11 7.74
CA ASN A 77 -7.18 5.79 7.55
C ASN A 77 -8.29 5.81 6.48
N LEU A 78 -9.10 6.87 6.45
CA LEU A 78 -10.18 6.99 5.47
C LEU A 78 -9.63 7.24 4.06
N ASN A 79 -8.60 8.09 3.94
CA ASN A 79 -7.92 8.32 2.67
C ASN A 79 -7.20 7.06 2.17
N LEU A 80 -6.51 6.31 3.05
CA LEU A 80 -5.87 5.05 2.66
C LEU A 80 -6.90 4.02 2.16
N ALA A 81 -8.03 3.89 2.86
CA ALA A 81 -9.10 3.03 2.41
C ALA A 81 -9.60 3.47 1.03
N PHE A 82 -9.75 4.78 0.80
CA PHE A 82 -10.31 5.32 -0.44
C PHE A 82 -9.38 5.08 -1.62
N GLU A 83 -8.08 5.29 -1.43
CA GLU A 83 -7.05 4.91 -2.40
C GLU A 83 -7.09 3.41 -2.70
N ALA A 84 -7.19 2.56 -1.67
CA ALA A 84 -7.25 1.11 -1.85
C ALA A 84 -8.48 0.67 -2.65
N GLN A 85 -9.63 1.31 -2.42
CA GLN A 85 -10.85 1.05 -3.18
C GLN A 85 -10.70 1.46 -4.64
N ILE A 86 -10.19 2.66 -4.93
CA ILE A 86 -9.92 3.09 -6.30
C ILE A 86 -8.98 2.10 -7.00
N PHE A 87 -7.92 1.67 -6.32
CA PHE A 87 -6.98 0.70 -6.86
C PHE A 87 -7.63 -0.66 -7.14
N HIS A 88 -8.47 -1.15 -6.24
CA HIS A 88 -9.19 -2.40 -6.41
C HIS A 88 -10.15 -2.35 -7.60
N GLN A 89 -10.86 -1.23 -7.75
CA GLN A 89 -11.85 -1.04 -8.81
C GLN A 89 -11.19 -0.81 -10.17
N ARG A 90 -10.16 0.03 -10.22
CA ARG A 90 -9.42 0.39 -11.44
C ARG A 90 -7.97 0.72 -11.13
N ASN A 91 -7.10 -0.28 -11.25
CA ASN A 91 -5.66 -0.05 -11.08
C ASN A 91 -5.00 0.63 -12.29
N GLY A 92 -5.66 0.71 -13.45
CA GLY A 92 -5.14 1.37 -14.66
C GLY A 92 -3.85 0.74 -15.23
N LEU A 93 -3.51 -0.49 -14.84
CA LEU A 93 -2.37 -1.22 -15.34
C LEU A 93 -2.83 -2.14 -16.46
N SER A 94 -2.20 -2.04 -17.64
CA SER A 94 -2.38 -3.07 -18.67
C SER A 94 -1.78 -4.37 -18.16
N PRO A 95 -2.47 -5.52 -18.33
CA PRO A 95 -1.80 -6.80 -18.14
C PRO A 95 -0.66 -6.86 -19.14
N ASP A 96 0.58 -6.91 -18.65
CA ASP A 96 1.71 -7.21 -19.52
C ASP A 96 1.47 -8.61 -20.06
N ASN A 97 0.97 -8.70 -21.30
CA ASN A 97 0.82 -9.95 -22.05
C ASN A 97 2.17 -10.60 -22.41
N LYS A 98 3.27 -10.16 -21.77
CA LYS A 98 4.46 -10.98 -21.64
C LYS A 98 4.06 -12.16 -20.77
N LYS A 99 3.55 -13.20 -21.43
CA LYS A 99 3.39 -14.55 -20.90
C LYS A 99 4.72 -14.95 -20.26
N VAL A 100 4.91 -14.63 -18.99
CA VAL A 100 5.77 -15.43 -18.13
C VAL A 100 5.13 -16.81 -18.23
N SER A 101 5.84 -17.74 -18.87
CA SER A 101 5.20 -19.00 -19.20
C SER A 101 4.79 -19.63 -17.88
N PHE A 102 3.59 -20.18 -17.80
CA PHE A 102 3.13 -20.91 -16.61
C PHE A 102 4.10 -22.05 -16.21
N ALA A 103 4.98 -22.47 -17.12
CA ALA A 103 6.06 -23.42 -16.89
C ALA A 103 7.29 -22.85 -16.13
N GLU A 104 7.37 -21.53 -15.89
CA GLU A 104 8.43 -20.88 -15.08
C GLU A 104 8.04 -20.65 -13.61
N MET A 105 6.76 -20.82 -13.23
CA MET A 105 6.38 -20.99 -11.83
C MET A 105 6.68 -22.44 -11.45
N MET A 106 7.91 -22.69 -11.01
CA MET A 106 8.28 -24.00 -10.48
C MET A 106 7.35 -24.31 -9.29
N THR A 107 6.83 -25.53 -9.19
CA THR A 107 5.99 -25.96 -8.05
C THR A 107 6.66 -25.73 -6.69
N ASP A 108 7.99 -25.66 -6.68
CA ASP A 108 8.80 -25.35 -5.50
C ASP A 108 8.61 -23.90 -5.04
N ASP A 109 8.35 -22.94 -5.94
CA ASP A 109 8.09 -21.54 -5.57
C ASP A 109 6.76 -21.40 -4.81
N GLU A 110 5.76 -22.21 -5.14
CA GLU A 110 4.50 -22.25 -4.37
C GLU A 110 4.71 -22.84 -2.97
N LEU A 111 5.52 -23.89 -2.85
CA LEU A 111 5.86 -24.51 -1.56
C LEU A 111 6.69 -23.55 -0.69
N ILE A 112 7.71 -22.92 -1.25
CA ILE A 112 8.54 -21.91 -0.59
C ILE A 112 7.67 -20.73 -0.15
N SER A 113 6.77 -20.24 -1.01
CA SER A 113 5.85 -19.14 -0.67
C SER A 113 4.91 -19.51 0.47
N ARG A 114 4.45 -20.76 0.53
CA ARG A 114 3.59 -21.26 1.61
C ARG A 114 4.36 -21.37 2.93
N GLU A 115 5.57 -21.92 2.91
CA GLU A 115 6.41 -22.07 4.10
C GLU A 115 6.88 -20.72 4.65
N GLU A 116 7.32 -19.82 3.76
CA GLU A 116 7.64 -18.42 4.09
C GLU A 116 6.47 -17.80 4.86
N ARG A 117 5.26 -17.88 4.30
CA ARG A 117 4.06 -17.31 4.94
C ARG A 117 3.76 -17.95 6.28
N CYS A 118 3.89 -19.28 6.39
CA CYS A 118 3.64 -20.02 7.62
C CYS A 118 4.57 -19.53 8.75
N PHE A 119 5.88 -19.54 8.49
CA PHE A 119 6.88 -19.14 9.48
C PHE A 119 6.83 -17.65 9.79
N ARG A 120 6.60 -16.80 8.79
CA ARG A 120 6.43 -15.35 9.00
C ARG A 120 5.26 -15.05 9.93
N LEU A 121 4.10 -15.67 9.70
CA LEU A 121 2.93 -15.50 10.57
C LEU A 121 3.18 -16.06 11.97
N TRP A 122 3.83 -17.22 12.07
CA TRP A 122 4.19 -17.81 13.36
C TRP A 122 5.13 -16.90 14.15
N ILE A 123 6.22 -16.40 13.56
CA ILE A 123 7.16 -15.48 14.21
C ILE A 123 6.44 -14.21 14.68
N ASN A 124 5.63 -13.58 13.82
CA ASN A 124 4.90 -12.37 14.19
C ASN A 124 3.88 -12.62 15.32
N SER A 125 3.37 -13.85 15.47
CA SER A 125 2.48 -14.22 16.57
C SER A 125 3.18 -14.37 17.92
N LEU A 126 4.52 -14.53 17.94
CA LEU A 126 5.28 -14.68 19.18
C LEU A 126 5.37 -13.37 19.98
N GLY A 127 5.11 -12.22 19.37
CA GLY A 127 5.28 -10.92 20.03
C GLY A 127 6.75 -10.58 20.28
N THR A 128 7.61 -10.86 19.30
CA THR A 128 8.99 -10.37 19.24
C THR A 128 9.00 -8.87 18.89
N PRO A 129 10.06 -8.12 19.26
CA PRO A 129 10.20 -6.72 18.86
C PRO A 129 10.28 -6.51 17.34
N SER A 130 10.96 -7.41 16.62
CA SER A 130 11.03 -7.36 15.16
C SER A 130 9.75 -7.89 14.52
N TYR A 131 9.37 -7.30 13.39
CA TYR A 131 8.24 -7.73 12.57
C TYR A 131 8.75 -8.25 11.23
N ALA A 132 8.49 -9.53 10.94
CA ALA A 132 8.87 -10.16 9.69
C ALA A 132 7.86 -9.81 8.58
N ASN A 133 8.35 -9.15 7.53
CA ASN A 133 7.60 -8.80 6.31
C ASN A 133 7.98 -9.71 5.14
N ASN A 134 9.27 -10.04 5.01
CA ASN A 134 9.81 -11.04 4.09
C ASN A 134 10.81 -11.89 4.86
N LEU A 135 10.39 -13.10 5.24
CA LEU A 135 11.18 -13.95 6.12
C LEU A 135 12.59 -14.23 5.57
N CYS A 136 12.72 -14.45 4.26
CA CYS A 136 14.00 -14.80 3.63
C CYS A 136 15.04 -13.66 3.70
N GLU A 137 14.59 -12.42 3.80
CA GLU A 137 15.44 -11.24 3.92
C GLU A 137 15.63 -10.83 5.38
N ASP A 138 14.53 -10.79 6.15
CA ASP A 138 14.49 -10.24 7.51
C ASP A 138 15.25 -11.10 8.55
N VAL A 139 15.60 -12.35 8.19
CA VAL A 139 16.41 -13.23 9.04
C VAL A 139 17.89 -13.21 8.72
N ARG A 140 18.33 -12.55 7.64
CA ARG A 140 19.71 -12.65 7.12
C ARG A 140 20.77 -12.13 8.08
N ASN A 141 20.47 -11.06 8.83
CA ASN A 141 21.37 -10.52 9.84
C ASN A 141 21.36 -11.34 11.14
N GLY A 142 20.53 -12.39 11.22
CA GLY A 142 20.38 -13.27 12.38
C GLY A 142 19.59 -12.68 13.55
N TRP A 143 19.25 -11.39 13.54
CA TRP A 143 18.64 -10.70 14.69
C TRP A 143 17.27 -11.28 15.04
N THR A 144 16.38 -11.37 14.05
CA THR A 144 15.04 -11.95 14.20
C THR A 144 15.09 -13.37 14.76
N LEU A 145 16.09 -14.17 14.36
CA LEU A 145 16.26 -15.54 14.85
C LEU A 145 16.68 -15.57 16.32
N LEU A 146 17.57 -14.66 16.75
CA LEU A 146 17.96 -14.53 18.15
C LEU A 146 16.78 -14.13 19.04
N GLU A 147 15.93 -13.21 18.58
CA GLU A 147 14.73 -12.82 19.31
C GLU A 147 13.75 -14.00 19.46
N VAL A 148 13.55 -14.78 18.40
CA VAL A 148 12.70 -15.98 18.42
C VAL A 148 13.26 -17.03 19.38
N LEU A 149 14.58 -17.29 19.36
CA LEU A 149 15.22 -18.25 20.26
C LEU A 149 15.04 -17.86 21.73
N ASP A 150 15.30 -16.60 22.09
CA ASP A 150 15.12 -16.11 23.46
C ASP A 150 13.64 -16.10 23.88
N LYS A 151 12.72 -15.91 22.93
CA LYS A 151 11.28 -15.95 23.21
C LYS A 151 10.79 -17.37 23.51
N ILE A 152 11.28 -18.38 22.79
CA ILE A 152 10.94 -19.79 22.98
C ILE A 152 11.63 -20.36 24.22
N HIS A 153 12.90 -19.99 24.43
CA HIS A 153 13.70 -20.41 25.57
C HIS A 153 14.39 -19.20 26.22
N PRO A 154 13.74 -18.57 27.21
CA PRO A 154 14.28 -17.38 27.88
C PRO A 154 15.66 -17.64 28.48
N GLY A 155 16.63 -16.78 28.14
CA GLY A 155 18.02 -16.88 28.61
C GLY A 155 18.92 -17.78 27.76
N SER A 156 18.42 -18.35 26.65
CA SER A 156 19.26 -19.08 25.68
C SER A 156 20.23 -18.17 24.94
N VAL A 157 19.93 -16.88 24.83
CA VAL A 157 20.68 -15.93 24.02
C VAL A 157 21.45 -14.97 24.92
N ASN A 158 22.77 -14.91 24.74
CA ASN A 158 23.62 -13.95 25.42
C ASN A 158 23.55 -12.57 24.75
N LYS A 159 22.72 -11.70 25.30
CA LYS A 159 22.48 -10.34 24.77
C LYS A 159 23.72 -9.42 24.80
N ALA A 160 24.68 -9.69 25.68
CA ALA A 160 25.88 -8.86 25.80
C ALA A 160 26.86 -9.06 24.63
N SER A 161 26.80 -10.20 23.94
CA SER A 161 27.76 -10.54 22.87
C SER A 161 27.51 -9.82 21.55
N TYR A 162 26.31 -9.27 21.30
CA TYR A 162 25.95 -8.66 20.02
C TYR A 162 25.46 -7.21 20.08
N ASN A 163 25.21 -6.64 21.28
CA ASN A 163 25.00 -5.19 21.43
C ASN A 163 26.24 -4.35 21.02
N ASN A 164 27.39 -5.00 20.76
CA ASN A 164 28.62 -4.37 20.27
C ASN A 164 28.81 -4.49 18.75
N ALA A 165 27.84 -5.07 18.02
CA ALA A 165 27.99 -5.37 16.58
C ALA A 165 27.36 -4.31 15.65
N PHE A 166 26.68 -3.29 16.19
CA PHE A 166 26.08 -2.18 15.45
C PHE A 166 26.14 -0.88 16.23
#